data_AF-A0A2N2I482-F1
#
_entry.id   AF-A0A2N2I482-F1
#
_cell.length_a   1.000
_cell.length_b   1.000
_cell.length_c   1.000
_cell.angle_alpha   90.00
_cell.angle_beta   90.00
_cell.angle_gamma   90.00
#
_symmetry.space_group_name_H-M   'P 1'
#
loop_
_entity.id
_entity.type
_entity.pdbx_description
1 polymer ?
#
loop_
_entity_poly.entity_id
_entity_poly.type
_entity_poly.pdbx_seq_one_letter_code
_entity_poly.pdbx_strand_id
1 'polypeptide(L)'
;MAIKGKDREFRLRQLSYIDFKPVNMDRVLTMLFPRLRFGGYGTRRPPRKNELTVSDFTREYVKDPKQFAGFAEHQNLVERWIETDLMDMVNRGRPNQALAAPRPLHGNTYKFRNARHARDYGAAEQLYWMLYYARGGRGQVAREALTRFFFPGVDLHTDKYDPSASVDVETQALLHFDQQVSVDMRDSQEPERFPPPCVGQVDLLADDTLRLLAYEPYIPRTVLVEYLKTLFAFHLGLYHLRLIKLLPALVRRRSTDPTCDFKSCPVAPDQMEAHGGCPYRVYLLADLGNDLDSH
;
A
#
# COMPACT_ATOMS: atom_id res chain seq x y z
N MET A 1 -5.95 -37.56 -9.99
CA MET A 1 -5.63 -36.50 -9.00
C MET A 1 -6.78 -35.51 -8.99
N ALA A 2 -7.36 -35.21 -7.83
CA ALA A 2 -8.39 -34.16 -7.74
C ALA A 2 -7.75 -32.78 -7.95
N ILE A 3 -8.33 -31.98 -8.85
CA ILE A 3 -7.92 -30.60 -9.13
C ILE A 3 -8.13 -29.78 -7.85
N LYS A 4 -7.05 -29.26 -7.26
CA LYS A 4 -7.12 -28.41 -6.05
C LYS A 4 -7.53 -26.99 -6.43
N GLY A 5 -7.99 -26.18 -5.47
CA GLY A 5 -8.38 -24.77 -5.73
C GLY A 5 -7.29 -23.97 -6.44
N LYS A 6 -6.02 -24.17 -6.06
CA LYS A 6 -4.84 -23.58 -6.71
C LYS A 6 -4.68 -23.94 -8.20
N ASP A 7 -5.22 -25.08 -8.63
CA ASP A 7 -5.15 -25.56 -10.01
C ASP A 7 -6.32 -25.00 -10.86
N ARG A 8 -7.29 -24.34 -10.21
CA ARG A 8 -8.44 -23.64 -10.84
C ARG A 8 -8.25 -22.14 -10.92
N GLU A 9 -7.30 -21.60 -10.16
CA GLU A 9 -6.97 -20.18 -10.19
C GLU A 9 -6.06 -19.91 -11.39
N PHE A 10 -6.45 -18.97 -12.25
CA PHE A 10 -5.57 -18.40 -13.27
C PHE A 10 -4.54 -17.46 -12.61
N ARG A 11 -3.78 -17.98 -11.64
CA ARG A 11 -2.81 -17.22 -10.85
C ARG A 11 -1.53 -18.00 -10.72
N LEU A 12 -0.41 -17.36 -11.07
CA LEU A 12 0.93 -17.91 -10.87
C LEU A 12 1.74 -16.92 -10.03
N ARG A 13 1.91 -17.23 -8.74
CA ARG A 13 2.57 -16.35 -7.77
C ARG A 13 4.04 -16.09 -8.08
N GLN A 14 4.69 -16.97 -8.84
CA GLN A 14 6.03 -16.73 -9.38
C GLN A 14 6.08 -15.56 -10.38
N LEU A 15 4.94 -15.13 -10.92
CA LEU A 15 4.85 -13.98 -11.84
C LEU A 15 4.26 -12.76 -11.14
N SER A 16 3.11 -12.94 -10.50
CA SER A 16 2.41 -11.88 -9.80
C SER A 16 1.55 -12.42 -8.67
N TYR A 17 1.53 -11.68 -7.56
CA TYR A 17 0.63 -11.92 -6.44
C TYR A 17 -0.75 -11.27 -6.65
N ILE A 18 -0.95 -10.45 -7.69
CA ILE A 18 -2.20 -9.70 -7.89
C ILE A 18 -3.27 -10.58 -8.54
N ASP A 19 -4.49 -10.57 -8.00
CA ASP A 19 -5.66 -11.15 -8.68
C ASP A 19 -6.23 -10.17 -9.71
N PHE A 20 -6.86 -10.70 -10.77
CA PHE A 20 -7.52 -9.90 -11.82
C PHE A 20 -8.84 -9.25 -11.35
N LYS A 21 -8.75 -8.32 -10.40
CA LYS A 21 -9.87 -7.54 -9.86
C LYS A 21 -9.50 -6.07 -9.74
N PRO A 22 -10.47 -5.14 -9.77
CA PRO A 22 -10.21 -3.74 -9.46
C PRO A 22 -9.58 -3.60 -8.08
N VAL A 23 -8.44 -2.90 -8.03
CA VAL A 23 -7.67 -2.66 -6.81
C VAL A 23 -7.87 -1.20 -6.40
N ASN A 24 -8.16 -0.98 -5.11
CA ASN A 24 -8.20 0.35 -4.52
C ASN A 24 -6.93 0.57 -3.70
N MET A 25 -6.18 1.65 -3.99
CA MET A 25 -4.88 1.90 -3.39
C MET A 25 -4.91 2.26 -1.90
N ASP A 26 -6.01 2.78 -1.37
CA ASP A 26 -6.17 2.95 0.07
C ASP A 26 -6.12 1.61 0.79
N ARG A 27 -6.77 0.59 0.21
CA ARG A 27 -6.76 -0.79 0.73
C ARG A 27 -5.39 -1.44 0.54
N VAL A 28 -4.71 -1.15 -0.57
CA VAL A 28 -3.34 -1.62 -0.79
C VAL A 28 -2.41 -1.10 0.29
N LEU A 29 -2.40 0.21 0.56
CA LEU A 29 -1.58 0.76 1.64
C LEU A 29 -1.97 0.19 3.00
N THR A 30 -3.27 0.13 3.30
CA THR A 30 -3.79 -0.46 4.54
C THR A 30 -3.28 -1.90 4.73
N MET A 31 -3.24 -2.70 3.67
CA MET A 31 -2.76 -4.09 3.71
C MET A 31 -1.23 -4.22 3.59
N LEU A 32 -0.53 -3.15 3.19
CA LEU A 32 0.93 -3.08 3.14
C LEU A 32 1.53 -2.83 4.54
N PHE A 33 0.86 -2.04 5.38
CA PHE A 33 1.31 -1.71 6.73
C PHE A 33 1.68 -2.90 7.61
N PRO A 34 0.85 -3.96 7.77
CA PRO A 34 1.26 -5.11 8.55
C PRO A 34 2.50 -5.81 7.97
N ARG A 35 2.68 -5.78 6.64
CA ARG A 35 3.87 -6.35 5.99
C ARG A 35 5.12 -5.54 6.25
N LEU A 36 5.02 -4.20 6.25
CA LEU A 36 6.12 -3.32 6.68
C LEU A 36 6.48 -3.57 8.15
N ARG A 37 5.48 -3.64 9.02
CA ARG A 37 5.66 -3.88 10.46
C ARG A 37 6.29 -5.25 10.76
N PHE A 38 5.83 -6.31 10.10
CA PHE A 38 6.23 -7.68 10.42
C PHE A 38 7.16 -8.32 9.40
N GLY A 39 7.89 -7.52 8.61
CA GLY A 39 8.92 -8.06 7.70
C GLY A 39 8.37 -8.95 6.59
N GLY A 40 7.18 -8.64 6.07
CA GLY A 40 6.52 -9.29 4.94
C GLY A 40 5.37 -10.20 5.32
N TYR A 41 5.25 -10.51 6.60
CA TYR A 41 4.17 -11.31 7.15
C TYR A 41 2.86 -10.51 7.20
N GLY A 42 1.75 -11.21 7.07
CA GLY A 42 0.45 -10.66 7.42
C GLY A 42 0.31 -10.41 8.91
N THR A 43 -0.81 -9.80 9.27
CA THR A 43 -1.32 -9.71 10.64
C THR A 43 -2.32 -10.84 10.86
N ARG A 44 -2.24 -11.47 12.04
CA ARG A 44 -3.27 -12.36 12.54
C ARG A 44 -4.03 -11.65 13.64
N ARG A 45 -5.30 -11.36 13.35
CA ARG A 45 -6.22 -10.78 14.32
C ARG A 45 -7.46 -11.66 14.49
N PRO A 46 -7.99 -11.80 15.73
CA PRO A 46 -9.29 -12.41 15.92
C PRO A 46 -10.34 -11.68 15.06
N PRO A 47 -11.21 -12.42 14.35
CA PRO A 47 -12.29 -11.79 13.61
C PRO A 47 -13.16 -10.96 14.56
N ARG A 48 -13.40 -9.69 14.21
CA ARG A 48 -14.38 -8.88 14.94
C ARG A 48 -15.77 -9.48 14.70
N LYS A 49 -16.60 -9.52 15.75
CA LYS A 49 -17.98 -10.03 15.64
C LYS A 49 -18.83 -9.19 14.69
N ASN A 50 -18.63 -7.87 14.72
CA ASN A 50 -19.34 -6.89 13.90
C ASN A 50 -18.36 -6.09 13.04
N GLU A 51 -18.82 -5.64 11.88
CA GLU A 51 -18.11 -4.65 11.07
C GLU A 51 -18.14 -3.29 11.79
N LEU A 52 -17.03 -2.56 11.73
CA LEU A 52 -16.95 -1.19 12.20
C LEU A 52 -17.75 -0.25 11.29
N THR A 53 -18.38 0.73 11.89
CA THR A 53 -19.18 1.77 11.24
C THR A 53 -18.63 3.15 11.56
N VAL A 54 -18.94 4.16 10.75
CA VAL A 54 -18.56 5.56 11.01
C VAL A 54 -19.08 6.00 12.39
N SER A 55 -20.32 5.64 12.72
CA SER A 55 -20.94 5.98 14.00
C SER A 55 -20.19 5.38 15.19
N ASP A 56 -19.50 4.24 15.04
CA ASP A 56 -18.64 3.70 16.11
C ASP A 56 -17.49 4.67 16.42
N PHE A 57 -16.83 5.21 15.39
CA PHE A 57 -15.75 6.18 15.55
C PHE A 57 -16.25 7.52 16.10
N THR A 58 -17.40 8.01 15.63
CA THR A 58 -18.03 9.22 16.16
C THR A 58 -18.27 9.11 17.66
N ARG A 59 -18.82 7.97 18.10
CA ARG A 59 -19.07 7.72 19.53
C ARG A 59 -17.79 7.70 20.35
N GLU A 60 -16.68 7.23 19.80
CA GLU A 60 -15.40 7.26 20.52
C GLU A 60 -14.88 8.69 20.72
N TYR A 61 -14.94 9.55 19.71
CA TYR A 61 -14.51 10.95 19.88
C TYR A 61 -15.36 11.73 20.90
N VAL A 62 -16.68 11.49 20.89
CA VAL A 62 -17.62 12.17 21.80
C VAL A 62 -17.39 11.81 23.27
N LYS A 63 -16.74 10.66 23.56
CA LYS A 63 -16.45 10.23 24.94
C LYS A 63 -15.32 10.99 25.61
N ASP A 64 -14.46 11.69 24.86
CA ASP A 64 -13.36 12.48 25.42
C ASP A 64 -13.49 13.98 25.12
N PRO A 65 -14.37 14.71 25.83
CA PRO A 65 -14.56 16.14 25.65
C PRO A 65 -13.31 16.99 25.93
N LYS A 66 -12.31 16.43 26.65
CA LYS A 66 -11.06 17.17 26.93
C LYS A 66 -10.19 17.27 25.69
N GLN A 67 -10.18 16.23 24.85
CA GLN A 67 -9.47 16.22 23.57
C GLN A 67 -10.34 16.77 22.43
N PHE A 68 -11.65 16.53 22.46
CA PHE A 68 -12.58 16.87 21.38
C PHE A 68 -13.70 17.80 21.85
N ALA A 69 -13.34 19.04 22.16
CA ALA A 69 -14.28 20.07 22.59
C ALA A 69 -15.34 20.37 21.50
N GLY A 70 -16.61 20.43 21.90
CA GLY A 70 -17.74 20.74 20.99
C GLY A 70 -18.23 19.57 20.13
N PHE A 71 -17.54 18.43 20.11
CA PHE A 71 -17.93 17.29 19.27
C PHE A 71 -19.25 16.66 19.71
N ALA A 72 -19.51 16.63 21.03
CA ALA A 72 -20.73 16.10 21.62
C ALA A 72 -21.99 16.89 21.21
N GLU A 73 -21.85 18.19 20.98
CA GLU A 73 -22.93 19.12 20.59
C GLU A 73 -23.22 19.06 19.08
N HIS A 74 -22.24 18.64 18.28
CA HIS A 74 -22.28 18.64 16.81
C HIS A 74 -22.03 17.27 16.19
N GLN A 75 -22.57 16.20 16.79
CA GLN A 75 -22.27 14.82 16.40
C GLN A 75 -22.56 14.50 14.93
N ASN A 76 -23.61 15.09 14.36
CA ASN A 76 -23.95 14.91 12.95
C ASN A 76 -22.89 15.51 12.01
N LEU A 77 -22.28 16.63 12.40
CA LEU A 77 -21.22 17.29 11.63
C LEU A 77 -19.91 16.50 11.76
N VAL A 78 -19.61 16.03 12.97
CA VAL A 78 -18.46 15.17 13.27
C VAL A 78 -18.54 13.86 12.48
N GLU A 79 -19.69 13.20 12.48
CA GLU A 79 -19.88 11.95 11.74
C GLU A 79 -19.65 12.14 10.23
N ARG A 80 -20.16 13.22 9.65
CA ARG A 80 -19.93 13.55 8.24
C ARG A 80 -18.46 13.80 7.95
N TRP A 81 -17.79 14.60 8.77
CA TRP A 81 -16.36 14.88 8.62
C TRP A 81 -15.51 13.61 8.69
N ILE A 82 -15.79 12.72 9.67
CA ILE A 82 -15.10 11.43 9.78
C ILE A 82 -15.32 10.60 8.51
N GLU A 83 -16.57 10.50 8.05
CA GLU A 83 -16.93 9.75 6.84
C GLU A 83 -16.20 10.27 5.59
N THR A 84 -16.11 11.59 5.43
CA THR A 84 -15.56 12.23 4.23
C THR A 84 -14.04 12.23 4.22
N ASP A 85 -13.43 12.62 5.33
CA ASP A 85 -12.02 13.01 5.40
C ASP A 85 -11.11 11.92 5.97
N LEU A 86 -11.64 11.10 6.90
CA LEU A 86 -10.84 10.12 7.65
C LEU A 86 -11.08 8.67 7.23
N MET A 87 -12.12 8.37 6.46
CA MET A 87 -12.55 7.00 6.17
C MET A 87 -12.51 6.62 4.68
N ASP A 88 -12.00 5.42 4.36
CA ASP A 88 -12.19 4.76 3.07
C ASP A 88 -13.56 4.06 3.05
N MET A 89 -14.48 4.59 2.24
CA MET A 89 -15.85 4.13 2.13
C MET A 89 -16.05 3.32 0.84
N VAL A 90 -16.66 2.14 0.96
CA VAL A 90 -17.12 1.33 -0.17
C VAL A 90 -18.50 1.83 -0.60
N ASN A 91 -18.72 1.95 -1.91
CA ASN A 91 -20.01 2.36 -2.50
C ASN A 91 -20.53 3.69 -1.91
N ARG A 92 -19.64 4.68 -1.74
CA ARG A 92 -19.99 5.97 -1.13
C ARG A 92 -21.24 6.57 -1.79
N GLY A 93 -22.20 7.02 -0.98
CA GLY A 93 -23.47 7.59 -1.42
C GLY A 93 -24.52 6.58 -1.92
N ARG A 94 -24.28 5.27 -1.80
CA ARG A 94 -25.24 4.22 -2.20
C ARG A 94 -25.85 3.51 -0.99
N PRO A 95 -27.01 2.84 -1.13
CA PRO A 95 -27.65 2.11 -0.02
C PRO A 95 -26.79 1.01 0.61
N ASN A 96 -25.85 0.46 -0.17
CA ASN A 96 -24.89 -0.55 0.28
C ASN A 96 -23.53 0.04 0.65
N GLN A 97 -23.51 1.30 1.10
CA GLN A 97 -22.32 1.96 1.62
C GLN A 97 -21.81 1.20 2.86
N ALA A 98 -20.50 0.99 2.93
CA ALA A 98 -19.86 0.36 4.07
C ALA A 98 -18.46 0.94 4.31
N LEU A 99 -18.00 0.91 5.55
CA LEU A 99 -16.63 1.29 5.87
C LEU A 99 -15.67 0.16 5.47
N ALA A 100 -14.60 0.48 4.73
CA ALA A 100 -13.50 -0.45 4.51
C ALA A 100 -12.46 -0.37 5.63
N ALA A 101 -11.91 0.81 5.86
CA ALA A 101 -10.92 1.12 6.89
C ALA A 101 -10.81 2.64 7.03
N PRO A 102 -10.17 3.16 8.10
CA PRO A 102 -9.69 4.53 8.07
C PRO A 102 -8.65 4.73 6.96
N ARG A 103 -8.53 5.96 6.45
CA ARG A 103 -7.55 6.29 5.41
C ARG A 103 -6.12 5.95 5.86
N PRO A 104 -5.23 5.59 4.94
CA PRO A 104 -3.90 5.08 5.26
C PRO A 104 -2.90 6.21 5.60
N LEU A 105 -3.26 7.11 6.52
CA LEU A 105 -2.38 8.19 6.98
C LEU A 105 -1.35 7.71 8.01
N HIS A 106 -1.71 6.68 8.77
CA HIS A 106 -0.85 6.07 9.79
C HIS A 106 -0.81 4.55 9.66
N GLY A 107 0.34 3.95 9.95
CA GLY A 107 0.64 2.54 9.81
C GLY A 107 -0.18 1.63 10.74
N ASN A 108 -0.87 2.17 11.75
CA ASN A 108 -1.77 1.41 12.63
C ASN A 108 -3.24 1.43 12.16
N THR A 109 -3.61 2.17 11.11
CA THR A 109 -5.00 2.23 10.64
C THR A 109 -5.53 0.89 10.14
N TYR A 110 -4.64 -0.01 9.68
CA TYR A 110 -5.00 -1.38 9.31
C TYR A 110 -5.65 -2.16 10.46
N LYS A 111 -5.38 -1.81 11.72
CA LYS A 111 -6.04 -2.41 12.90
C LYS A 111 -7.55 -2.09 12.94
N PHE A 112 -8.05 -1.17 12.14
CA PHE A 112 -9.46 -0.77 12.11
C PHE A 112 -10.19 -1.19 10.83
N ARG A 113 -9.55 -2.02 10.00
CA ARG A 113 -10.15 -2.49 8.75
C ARG A 113 -11.28 -3.49 8.99
N ASN A 114 -12.31 -3.40 8.16
CA ASN A 114 -13.30 -4.43 7.94
C ASN A 114 -12.78 -5.38 6.85
N ALA A 115 -12.30 -6.57 7.26
CA ALA A 115 -11.62 -7.52 6.38
C ALA A 115 -12.41 -7.90 5.11
N ARG A 116 -13.75 -7.88 5.19
CA ARG A 116 -14.63 -8.14 4.04
C ARG A 116 -14.48 -7.08 2.94
N HIS A 117 -14.33 -5.82 3.33
CA HIS A 117 -14.35 -4.65 2.46
C HIS A 117 -12.95 -4.13 2.11
N ALA A 118 -11.95 -4.45 2.93
CA ALA A 118 -10.56 -3.99 2.78
C ALA A 118 -9.66 -4.94 1.94
N ARG A 119 -10.24 -5.73 1.02
CA ARG A 119 -9.44 -6.62 0.17
C ARG A 119 -8.64 -5.82 -0.86
N ASP A 120 -7.35 -6.10 -0.93
CA ASP A 120 -6.38 -5.52 -1.87
C ASP A 120 -5.98 -6.48 -3.00
N TYR A 121 -6.51 -7.71 -2.97
CA TYR A 121 -6.30 -8.75 -3.98
C TYR A 121 -4.82 -9.07 -4.24
N GLY A 122 -3.99 -9.02 -3.20
CA GLY A 122 -2.56 -9.38 -3.26
C GLY A 122 -1.65 -8.28 -3.81
N ALA A 123 -2.17 -7.08 -4.07
CA ALA A 123 -1.36 -5.94 -4.51
C ALA A 123 -0.35 -5.47 -3.44
N ALA A 124 -0.73 -5.47 -2.16
CA ALA A 124 0.19 -5.12 -1.08
C ALA A 124 1.32 -6.17 -0.93
N GLU A 125 0.99 -7.44 -1.17
CA GLU A 125 1.97 -8.52 -1.20
C GLU A 125 2.96 -8.36 -2.36
N GLN A 126 2.42 -8.09 -3.55
CA GLN A 126 3.23 -7.80 -4.74
C GLN A 126 4.18 -6.63 -4.47
N LEU A 127 3.69 -5.51 -3.95
CA LEU A 127 4.51 -4.33 -3.63
C LEU A 127 5.60 -4.64 -2.62
N TYR A 128 5.25 -5.32 -1.52
CA TYR A 128 6.23 -5.66 -0.50
C TYR A 128 7.37 -6.52 -1.06
N TRP A 129 7.04 -7.57 -1.81
CA TRP A 129 8.06 -8.46 -2.38
C TRP A 129 8.86 -7.81 -3.50
N MET A 130 8.25 -6.94 -4.31
CA MET A 130 9.01 -6.09 -5.21
C MET A 130 10.04 -5.30 -4.40
N LEU A 131 9.62 -4.47 -3.45
CA LEU A 131 10.57 -3.70 -2.63
C LEU A 131 11.63 -4.57 -1.95
N TYR A 132 11.27 -5.75 -1.44
CA TYR A 132 12.21 -6.69 -0.82
C TYR A 132 13.34 -7.14 -1.77
N TYR A 133 13.01 -7.43 -3.02
CA TYR A 133 13.95 -7.97 -4.01
C TYR A 133 14.71 -6.90 -4.83
N ALA A 134 14.51 -5.61 -4.56
CA ALA A 134 15.28 -4.56 -5.22
C ALA A 134 16.78 -4.64 -4.88
N ARG A 135 17.61 -4.41 -5.90
CA ARG A 135 19.07 -4.57 -5.87
C ARG A 135 19.77 -3.45 -5.11
N GLY A 136 21.03 -3.71 -4.75
CA GLY A 136 21.93 -2.71 -4.19
C GLY A 136 21.49 -2.14 -2.85
N GLY A 137 20.74 -2.91 -2.05
CA GLY A 137 20.23 -2.47 -0.75
C GLY A 137 19.07 -1.45 -0.82
N ARG A 138 18.76 -0.90 -2.00
CA ARG A 138 17.68 0.09 -2.20
C ARG A 138 16.34 -0.38 -1.66
N GLY A 139 16.05 -1.66 -1.85
CA GLY A 139 14.83 -2.28 -1.36
C GLY A 139 14.68 -2.33 0.15
N GLN A 140 15.81 -2.49 0.86
CA GLN A 140 15.83 -2.41 2.32
C GLN A 140 15.62 -0.96 2.76
N VAL A 141 16.38 -0.02 2.20
CA VAL A 141 16.29 1.41 2.56
C VAL A 141 14.89 1.96 2.27
N ALA A 142 14.26 1.58 1.15
CA ALA A 142 12.90 1.98 0.81
C ALA A 142 11.87 1.47 1.82
N ARG A 143 11.98 0.20 2.25
CA ARG A 143 11.09 -0.35 3.28
C ARG A 143 11.30 0.32 4.64
N GLU A 144 12.54 0.59 5.02
CA GLU A 144 12.86 1.30 6.26
C GLU A 144 12.31 2.74 6.24
N ALA A 145 12.48 3.46 5.12
CA ALA A 145 11.95 4.80 4.93
C ALA A 145 10.42 4.82 4.97
N LEU A 146 9.74 3.86 4.32
CA LEU A 146 8.29 3.71 4.38
C LEU A 146 7.82 3.40 5.80
N THR A 147 8.51 2.49 6.52
CA THR A 147 8.17 2.17 7.91
C THR A 147 8.32 3.41 8.80
N ARG A 148 9.42 4.16 8.67
CA ARG A 148 9.61 5.42 9.42
C ARG A 148 8.51 6.43 9.08
N PHE A 149 8.20 6.60 7.80
CA PHE A 149 7.18 7.54 7.35
C PHE A 149 5.80 7.18 7.88
N PHE A 150 5.37 5.93 7.77
CA PHE A 150 4.01 5.52 8.12
C PHE A 150 3.80 5.25 9.62
N PHE A 151 4.83 4.96 10.40
CA PHE A 151 4.72 4.70 11.83
C PHE A 151 5.42 5.76 12.70
N PRO A 152 5.14 7.06 12.51
CA PRO A 152 5.73 8.11 13.33
C PRO A 152 5.27 7.97 14.79
N GLY A 153 6.20 8.12 15.74
CA GLY A 153 5.85 8.13 17.16
C GLY A 153 5.34 6.80 17.70
N VAL A 154 5.53 5.67 17.01
CA VAL A 154 5.15 4.35 17.52
C VAL A 154 6.38 3.48 17.65
N ASP A 155 6.60 2.95 18.86
CA ASP A 155 7.53 1.84 19.05
C ASP A 155 6.88 0.55 18.52
N LEU A 156 7.38 0.03 17.41
CA LEU A 156 6.83 -1.18 16.77
C LEU A 156 6.97 -2.44 17.62
N HIS A 157 7.88 -2.45 18.60
CA HIS A 157 8.10 -3.58 19.49
C HIS A 157 7.12 -3.56 20.66
N THR A 158 6.95 -2.41 21.32
CA THR A 158 6.05 -2.28 22.48
C THR A 158 4.63 -1.86 22.11
N ASP A 159 4.40 -1.46 20.87
CA ASP A 159 3.16 -0.87 20.34
C ASP A 159 2.70 0.38 21.10
N LYS A 160 3.65 1.06 21.78
CA LYS A 160 3.38 2.28 22.54
C LYS A 160 3.55 3.50 21.65
N TYR A 161 2.57 4.38 21.73
CA TYR A 161 2.60 5.70 21.10
C TYR A 161 3.33 6.70 21.99
N ASP A 162 4.21 7.49 21.39
CA ASP A 162 4.85 8.66 21.98
C ASP A 162 3.95 9.89 21.75
N PRO A 163 3.31 10.43 22.80
CA PRO A 163 2.44 11.61 22.69
C PRO A 163 3.15 12.88 22.22
N SER A 164 4.49 12.92 22.28
CA SER A 164 5.28 14.07 21.83
C SER A 164 5.56 14.07 20.33
N ALA A 165 5.20 13.00 19.61
CA ALA A 165 5.37 12.93 18.17
C ALA A 165 4.49 13.98 17.47
N SER A 166 5.15 14.85 16.68
CA SER A 166 4.46 15.82 15.85
C SER A 166 3.90 15.12 14.61
N VAL A 167 2.59 14.98 14.58
CA VAL A 167 1.81 14.43 13.47
C VAL A 167 0.65 15.39 13.17
N ASP A 168 0.17 15.38 11.93
CA ASP A 168 -0.99 16.17 11.50
C ASP A 168 -2.26 15.77 12.27
N VAL A 169 -3.25 16.69 12.27
CA VAL A 169 -4.48 16.57 13.05
C VAL A 169 -5.27 15.32 12.66
N GLU A 170 -5.34 14.99 11.36
CA GLU A 170 -6.01 13.80 10.85
C GLU A 170 -5.33 12.53 11.36
N THR A 171 -4.00 12.49 11.33
CA THR A 171 -3.22 11.38 11.87
C THR A 171 -3.38 11.26 13.39
N GLN A 172 -3.37 12.37 14.13
CA GLN A 172 -3.64 12.37 15.58
C GLN A 172 -5.04 11.84 15.90
N ALA A 173 -6.04 12.28 15.14
CA ALA A 173 -7.41 11.83 15.29
C ALA A 173 -7.52 10.32 15.07
N LEU A 174 -6.81 9.76 14.08
CA LEU A 174 -6.76 8.32 13.84
C LEU A 174 -6.01 7.54 14.94
N LEU A 175 -4.94 8.13 15.48
CA LEU A 175 -4.14 7.53 16.55
C LEU A 175 -4.86 7.48 17.90
N HIS A 176 -5.80 8.39 18.16
CA HIS A 176 -6.66 8.34 19.34
C HIS A 176 -7.40 6.99 19.45
N PHE A 177 -7.76 6.37 18.31
CA PHE A 177 -8.38 5.05 18.31
C PHE A 177 -7.42 3.91 18.68
N ASP A 178 -6.12 4.07 18.39
CA ASP A 178 -5.12 3.01 18.55
C ASP A 178 -4.83 2.69 20.01
N GLN A 179 -4.98 3.67 20.92
CA GLN A 179 -4.82 3.50 22.36
C GLN A 179 -5.76 2.45 22.97
N GLN A 180 -6.79 2.03 22.22
CA GLN A 180 -7.87 1.16 22.70
C GLN A 180 -7.87 -0.23 22.05
N VAL A 181 -6.97 -0.52 21.11
CA VAL A 181 -6.96 -1.80 20.38
C VAL A 181 -6.02 -2.82 21.03
N SER A 182 -6.53 -4.05 21.18
CA SER A 182 -5.75 -5.21 21.64
C SER A 182 -4.54 -5.53 20.74
N VAL A 183 -3.49 -6.05 21.38
CA VAL A 183 -2.21 -6.45 20.77
C VAL A 183 -2.43 -7.17 19.43
N ASP A 184 -1.85 -6.61 18.36
CA ASP A 184 -1.78 -7.28 17.06
C ASP A 184 -0.60 -8.25 17.01
N MET A 185 -0.77 -9.37 16.31
CA MET A 185 0.25 -10.40 16.21
C MET A 185 0.62 -10.66 14.75
N ARG A 186 1.91 -10.96 14.54
CA ARG A 186 2.40 -11.50 13.27
C ARG A 186 1.66 -12.79 12.92
N ASP A 187 1.33 -12.97 11.66
CA ASP A 187 0.81 -14.25 11.17
C ASP A 187 1.81 -15.39 11.45
N SER A 188 1.27 -16.55 11.84
CA SER A 188 2.04 -17.77 12.06
C SER A 188 2.46 -18.44 10.76
N GLN A 189 1.73 -18.20 9.66
CA GLN A 189 2.06 -18.79 8.37
C GLN A 189 3.20 -18.02 7.70
N GLU A 190 4.26 -18.74 7.31
CA GLU A 190 5.32 -18.15 6.52
C GLU A 190 4.81 -17.77 5.12
N PRO A 191 4.96 -16.51 4.69
CA PRO A 191 4.50 -16.09 3.37
C PRO A 191 5.40 -16.69 2.28
N GLU A 192 4.79 -17.06 1.16
CA GLU A 192 5.52 -17.48 -0.03
C GLU A 192 6.23 -16.28 -0.67
N ARG A 193 7.52 -16.45 -0.98
CA ARG A 193 8.39 -15.38 -1.48
C ARG A 193 9.01 -15.82 -2.80
N PHE A 194 8.64 -15.17 -3.88
CA PHE A 194 9.18 -15.44 -5.21
C PHE A 194 9.88 -14.19 -5.75
N PRO A 195 11.09 -14.33 -6.31
CA PRO A 195 11.76 -13.21 -6.93
C PRO A 195 10.95 -12.73 -8.15
N PRO A 196 10.73 -11.42 -8.30
CA PRO A 196 10.00 -10.87 -9.43
C PRO A 196 10.77 -11.11 -10.74
N PRO A 197 10.13 -11.58 -11.82
CA PRO A 197 10.81 -11.80 -13.10
C PRO A 197 11.45 -10.55 -13.72
N CYS A 198 11.02 -9.34 -13.34
CA CYS A 198 11.59 -8.09 -13.83
C CYS A 198 12.24 -7.28 -12.69
N VAL A 199 13.49 -7.63 -12.34
CA VAL A 199 14.24 -6.94 -11.28
C VAL A 199 14.47 -5.45 -11.56
N GLY A 200 14.64 -5.07 -12.84
CA GLY A 200 14.81 -3.65 -13.18
C GLY A 200 13.60 -2.77 -12.85
N GLN A 201 12.37 -3.29 -13.00
CA GLN A 201 11.17 -2.52 -12.61
C GLN A 201 11.08 -2.33 -11.09
N VAL A 202 11.60 -3.31 -10.38
CA VAL A 202 11.60 -3.37 -8.92
C VAL A 202 12.59 -2.36 -8.34
N ASP A 203 13.75 -2.20 -8.98
CA ASP A 203 14.71 -1.17 -8.62
C ASP A 203 14.16 0.25 -8.82
N LEU A 204 13.47 0.48 -9.94
CA LEU A 204 12.82 1.77 -10.22
C LEU A 204 11.76 2.08 -9.16
N LEU A 205 10.92 1.11 -8.79
CA LEU A 205 9.95 1.28 -7.71
C LEU A 205 10.64 1.71 -6.40
N ALA A 206 11.70 1.01 -5.99
CA ALA A 206 12.38 1.31 -4.74
C ALA A 206 13.01 2.71 -4.77
N ASP A 207 13.64 3.07 -5.87
CA ASP A 207 14.33 4.34 -6.06
C ASP A 207 13.35 5.53 -6.14
N ASP A 208 12.27 5.40 -6.91
CA ASP A 208 11.24 6.45 -7.01
C ASP A 208 10.48 6.62 -5.69
N THR A 209 10.31 5.54 -4.92
CA THR A 209 9.77 5.63 -3.55
C THR A 209 10.67 6.48 -2.66
N LEU A 210 11.99 6.25 -2.70
CA LEU A 210 12.95 7.01 -1.91
C LEU A 210 12.99 8.48 -2.33
N ARG A 211 12.97 8.76 -3.64
CA ARG A 211 12.91 10.13 -4.17
C ARG A 211 11.64 10.85 -3.72
N LEU A 212 10.50 10.17 -3.75
CA LEU A 212 9.24 10.77 -3.30
C LEU A 212 9.27 11.06 -1.79
N LEU A 213 9.75 10.11 -0.98
CA LEU A 213 9.88 10.30 0.46
C LEU A 213 10.91 11.36 0.86
N ALA A 214 11.86 11.72 -0.01
CA ALA A 214 12.77 12.85 0.23
C ALA A 214 12.03 14.19 0.35
N TYR A 215 10.80 14.28 -0.18
CA TYR A 215 9.93 15.47 -0.04
C TYR A 215 9.10 15.49 1.24
N GLU A 216 9.22 14.49 2.12
CA GLU A 216 8.51 14.41 3.41
C GLU A 216 8.53 15.72 4.22
N PRO A 217 9.66 16.46 4.35
CA PRO A 217 9.67 17.71 5.12
C PRO A 217 8.94 18.88 4.47
N TYR A 218 8.60 18.79 3.17
CA TYR A 218 8.11 19.92 2.37
C TYR A 218 6.66 19.78 1.93
N ILE A 219 6.06 18.60 2.08
CA ILE A 219 4.73 18.27 1.57
C ILE A 219 3.87 17.73 2.71
N PRO A 220 2.60 18.18 2.85
CA PRO A 220 1.69 17.62 3.85
C PRO A 220 1.54 16.10 3.70
N ARG A 221 1.51 15.38 4.83
CA ARG A 221 1.41 13.90 4.86
C ARG A 221 0.28 13.38 3.98
N THR A 222 -0.93 13.91 4.11
CA THR A 222 -2.09 13.49 3.32
C THR A 222 -1.81 13.58 1.81
N VAL A 223 -1.13 14.63 1.36
CA VAL A 223 -0.77 14.80 -0.05
C VAL A 223 0.30 13.79 -0.46
N LEU A 224 1.33 13.59 0.37
CA LEU A 224 2.39 12.63 0.09
C LEU A 224 1.88 11.19 0.02
N VAL A 225 0.89 10.84 0.86
CA VAL A 225 0.19 9.54 0.80
C VAL A 225 -0.54 9.35 -0.53
N GLU A 226 -1.21 10.39 -1.04
CA GLU A 226 -1.86 10.33 -2.37
C GLU A 226 -0.83 10.17 -3.50
N TYR A 227 0.34 10.82 -3.40
CA TYR A 227 1.42 10.60 -4.35
C TYR A 227 1.99 9.19 -4.26
N LEU A 228 2.19 8.62 -3.06
CA LEU A 228 2.62 7.24 -2.87
C LEU A 228 1.62 6.24 -3.45
N LYS A 229 0.31 6.46 -3.24
CA LYS A 229 -0.76 5.65 -3.86
C LYS A 229 -0.65 5.64 -5.38
N THR A 230 -0.46 6.83 -5.96
CA THR A 230 -0.36 7.00 -7.41
C THR A 230 0.90 6.33 -7.95
N LEU A 231 2.05 6.57 -7.30
CA LEU A 231 3.33 5.97 -7.63
C LEU A 231 3.25 4.44 -7.59
N PHE A 232 2.73 3.87 -6.50
CA PHE A 232 2.61 2.41 -6.36
C PHE A 232 1.65 1.81 -7.40
N ALA A 233 0.50 2.44 -7.64
CA ALA A 233 -0.41 1.99 -8.69
C ALA A 233 0.29 1.98 -10.07
N PHE A 234 1.04 3.04 -10.35
CA PHE A 234 1.77 3.20 -11.61
C PHE A 234 2.86 2.14 -11.78
N HIS A 235 3.69 1.89 -10.75
CA HIS A 235 4.71 0.84 -10.81
C HIS A 235 4.11 -0.57 -10.89
N LEU A 236 2.98 -0.82 -10.23
CA LEU A 236 2.25 -2.08 -10.39
C LEU A 236 1.78 -2.23 -11.85
N GLY A 237 1.19 -1.19 -12.44
CA GLY A 237 0.78 -1.18 -13.85
C GLY A 237 1.95 -1.43 -14.80
N LEU A 238 3.04 -0.65 -14.65
CA LEU A 238 4.26 -0.80 -15.45
C LEU A 238 4.87 -2.20 -15.32
N TYR A 239 4.90 -2.76 -14.12
CA TYR A 239 5.36 -4.13 -13.90
C TYR A 239 4.57 -5.14 -14.72
N HIS A 240 3.25 -5.06 -14.71
CA HIS A 240 2.40 -5.96 -15.50
C HIS A 240 2.56 -5.73 -17.00
N LEU A 241 2.69 -4.49 -17.46
CA LEU A 241 2.98 -4.18 -18.87
C LEU A 241 4.33 -4.76 -19.33
N ARG A 242 5.35 -4.74 -18.46
CA ARG A 242 6.63 -5.42 -18.75
C ARG A 242 6.49 -6.93 -18.76
N LEU A 243 5.72 -7.52 -17.84
CA LEU A 243 5.46 -8.95 -17.84
C LEU A 243 4.80 -9.41 -19.14
N ILE A 244 3.85 -8.64 -19.69
CA ILE A 244 3.22 -8.96 -20.99
C ILE A 244 4.27 -9.12 -22.11
N LYS A 245 5.35 -8.32 -22.09
CA LYS A 245 6.45 -8.42 -23.06
C LYS A 245 7.46 -9.52 -22.72
N LEU A 246 7.75 -9.70 -21.42
CA LEU A 246 8.76 -10.65 -20.93
C LEU A 246 8.28 -12.11 -21.03
N LEU A 247 7.02 -12.39 -20.64
CA LEU A 247 6.50 -13.76 -20.55
C LEU A 247 6.60 -14.55 -21.87
N PRO A 248 6.27 -14.00 -23.05
CA PRO A 248 6.47 -14.70 -24.31
C PRO A 248 7.93 -15.08 -24.59
N ALA A 249 8.89 -14.29 -24.10
CA ALA A 249 10.31 -14.63 -24.23
C ALA A 249 10.70 -15.78 -23.28
N LEU A 250 10.21 -15.77 -22.04
CA LEU A 250 10.44 -16.85 -21.08
C LEU A 250 9.88 -18.18 -21.57
N VAL A 251 8.65 -18.18 -22.11
CA VAL A 251 8.00 -19.37 -22.66
C VAL A 251 8.77 -19.94 -23.85
N ARG A 252 9.20 -19.08 -24.78
CA ARG A 252 10.01 -19.50 -25.95
C ARG A 252 11.34 -20.12 -25.55
N ARG A 253 11.98 -19.59 -24.51
CA ARG A 253 13.28 -20.08 -24.01
C ARG A 253 13.17 -21.27 -23.07
N ARG A 254 12.00 -21.50 -22.47
CA ARG A 254 11.78 -22.47 -21.37
C ARG A 254 12.72 -22.23 -20.18
N SER A 255 13.14 -20.99 -19.98
CA SER A 255 14.05 -20.56 -18.93
C SER A 255 13.85 -19.07 -18.62
N THR A 256 14.54 -18.57 -17.61
CA THR A 256 14.58 -17.13 -17.31
C THR A 256 15.27 -16.35 -18.43
N ASP A 257 14.96 -15.07 -18.59
CA ASP A 257 15.74 -14.21 -19.47
C ASP A 257 17.00 -13.75 -18.72
N PRO A 258 18.22 -14.04 -19.22
CA PRO A 258 19.47 -13.60 -18.59
C PRO A 258 19.56 -12.08 -18.45
N THR A 259 18.87 -11.30 -19.30
CA THR A 259 18.81 -9.84 -19.23
C THR A 259 18.02 -9.34 -18.03
N CYS A 260 17.18 -10.19 -17.43
CA CYS A 260 16.47 -9.89 -16.19
C CYS A 260 17.14 -10.52 -14.96
N ASP A 261 18.31 -11.14 -15.12
CA ASP A 261 19.09 -11.63 -13.99
C ASP A 261 19.60 -10.47 -13.11
N PHE A 262 19.77 -10.74 -11.82
CA PHE A 262 20.17 -9.77 -10.82
C PHE A 262 21.48 -9.05 -11.18
N LYS A 263 22.45 -9.76 -11.77
CA LYS A 263 23.77 -9.19 -12.11
C LYS A 263 23.81 -8.51 -13.48
N SER A 264 22.90 -8.87 -14.38
CA SER A 264 22.97 -8.51 -15.79
C SER A 264 21.92 -7.48 -16.21
N CYS A 265 20.93 -7.19 -15.37
CA CYS A 265 19.85 -6.29 -15.76
C CYS A 265 20.36 -4.86 -15.99
N PRO A 266 20.15 -4.29 -17.20
CA PRO A 266 20.73 -3.00 -17.60
C PRO A 266 19.99 -1.79 -17.00
N VAL A 267 18.87 -2.02 -16.30
CA VAL A 267 18.13 -0.94 -15.64
C VAL A 267 18.94 -0.46 -14.44
N ALA A 268 19.20 0.83 -14.37
CA ALA A 268 19.98 1.48 -13.32
C ALA A 268 19.31 2.80 -12.95
N PRO A 269 18.52 2.86 -11.88
CA PRO A 269 17.72 4.04 -11.52
C PRO A 269 18.54 5.32 -11.27
N ASP A 270 19.82 5.18 -10.95
CA ASP A 270 20.78 6.26 -10.72
C ASP A 270 21.32 6.91 -12.01
N GLN A 271 21.05 6.32 -13.18
CA GLN A 271 21.52 6.80 -14.46
C GLN A 271 20.47 7.66 -15.16
N MET A 272 20.92 8.62 -15.98
CA MET A 272 20.01 9.48 -16.77
C MET A 272 19.12 8.65 -17.71
N GLU A 273 19.70 7.64 -18.36
CA GLU A 273 18.94 6.63 -19.10
C GLU A 273 18.63 5.43 -18.21
N ALA A 274 17.73 5.61 -17.25
CA ALA A 274 17.47 4.61 -16.21
C ALA A 274 17.09 3.21 -16.75
N HIS A 275 16.48 3.14 -17.94
CA HIS A 275 16.12 1.86 -18.57
C HIS A 275 17.27 1.18 -19.33
N GLY A 276 18.34 1.91 -19.66
CA GLY A 276 19.43 1.45 -20.50
C GLY A 276 18.96 0.69 -21.75
N GLY A 277 19.65 -0.43 -22.04
CA GLY A 277 19.32 -1.34 -23.13
C GLY A 277 18.19 -2.35 -22.84
N CYS A 278 17.31 -2.10 -21.87
CA CYS A 278 16.27 -3.06 -21.49
C CYS A 278 15.28 -3.32 -22.66
N PRO A 279 15.19 -4.56 -23.19
CA PRO A 279 14.33 -4.87 -24.34
C PRO A 279 12.83 -4.88 -23.96
N TYR A 280 12.54 -4.94 -22.66
CA TYR A 280 11.18 -5.00 -22.11
C TYR A 280 10.65 -3.64 -21.68
N ARG A 281 11.34 -2.54 -22.00
CA ARG A 281 10.89 -1.19 -21.61
C ARG A 281 9.49 -0.88 -22.15
N VAL A 282 8.73 -0.12 -21.37
CA VAL A 282 7.40 0.37 -21.74
C VAL A 282 7.59 1.81 -22.18
N TYR A 283 7.10 2.15 -23.36
CA TYR A 283 7.03 3.53 -23.81
C TYR A 283 5.63 4.02 -23.52
N LEU A 284 5.54 5.17 -22.87
CA LEU A 284 4.29 5.88 -22.64
C LEU A 284 4.40 7.20 -23.38
N LEU A 285 3.41 7.50 -24.20
CA LEU A 285 3.23 8.81 -24.77
C LEU A 285 2.38 9.60 -23.78
N ALA A 286 2.97 10.62 -23.18
CA ALA A 286 2.22 11.61 -22.41
C ALA A 286 2.09 12.85 -23.28
N ASP A 287 0.88 13.07 -23.80
CA ASP A 287 0.56 14.34 -24.43
C ASP A 287 0.27 15.37 -23.34
N LEU A 288 1.12 16.38 -23.24
CA LEU A 288 0.98 17.50 -22.31
C LEU A 288 0.40 18.74 -23.03
N GLY A 289 -0.13 18.57 -24.24
CA GLY A 289 -0.75 19.62 -25.02
C GLY A 289 -2.05 20.13 -24.40
N ASN A 290 -2.09 21.43 -24.13
CA ASN A 290 -3.33 22.19 -23.87
C ASN A 290 -3.91 22.74 -25.19
N ASP A 291 -3.99 21.93 -26.25
CA ASP A 291 -4.56 22.43 -27.51
C ASP A 291 -6.08 22.22 -27.50
N LEU A 292 -6.80 23.17 -26.89
CA LEU A 292 -8.26 23.24 -26.93
C LEU A 292 -8.80 23.67 -28.30
N ASP A 293 -7.93 24.12 -29.22
CA ASP A 293 -8.30 24.73 -30.50
C ASP A 293 -8.04 23.84 -31.73
N SER A 294 -7.73 22.54 -31.55
CA SER A 294 -7.51 21.62 -32.67
C SER A 294 -8.75 20.77 -32.98
N HIS A 295 -9.90 21.39 -33.29
CA HIS A 295 -11.02 20.76 -34.01
C HIS A 295 -11.86 21.78 -34.78
#